data_AF-A0A3L7SQU9-F1
#
_entry.id   AF-A0A3L7SQU9-F1
#
_cell.length_a   1.000
_cell.length_b   1.000
_cell.length_c   1.000
_cell.angle_alpha   90.00
_cell.angle_beta   90.00
_cell.angle_gamma   90.00
#
_symmetry.space_group_name_H-M   'P 1'
#
loop_
_entity.id
_entity.type
_entity.pdbx_description
1 polymer ?
#
loop_
_entity_poly.entity_id
_entity_poly.type
_entity_poly.pdbx_seq_one_letter_code
_entity_poly.pdbx_strand_id
1 'polypeptide(L)'
;ALTEILDERKASAGELNLEIRASARGLVPDLPTILDAAPAGYEIKAVRDDGLAVARFDPDSTEPVVLSERSWVVNLVPGASADGRFVFPEPKVEVAEKTLQRYDDADLVTAEPTVTVGRRLQGRFLTWPRVAAGVAGLIGLLALGALLRAWVERPPVSVESFVVPDPPTPFAVLQLLRDIESNNGLDARGHAQLRESIEQIETGYFAGGDAPQASDLAQMARSWVSRARPRRKATSGGGAR
;
A
#
# COMPACT_ATOMS: atom_id res chain seq x y z
N ALA A 1 -44.80 15.77 19.78
CA ALA A 1 -44.53 14.33 19.88
C ALA A 1 -43.05 14.07 19.56
N LEU A 2 -42.53 12.92 19.97
CA LEU A 2 -41.20 12.44 19.61
C LEU A 2 -41.34 11.04 19.01
N THR A 3 -40.80 10.86 17.81
CA THR A 3 -40.74 9.57 17.13
C THR A 3 -39.29 9.20 16.90
N GLU A 4 -38.92 7.99 17.30
CA GLU A 4 -37.59 7.43 17.11
C GLU A 4 -37.70 6.14 16.31
N ILE A 5 -36.91 6.03 15.24
CA ILE A 5 -36.94 4.91 14.31
C ILE A 5 -35.54 4.32 14.18
N LEU A 6 -35.39 3.06 14.57
CA LEU A 6 -34.14 2.32 14.42
C LEU A 6 -34.07 1.64 13.04
N ASP A 7 -33.03 1.95 12.27
CA ASP A 7 -32.69 1.27 11.03
C ASP A 7 -31.44 0.38 11.22
N GLU A 8 -31.69 -0.94 11.24
CA GLU A 8 -30.67 -1.98 11.41
C GLU A 8 -30.14 -2.52 10.07
N ARG A 9 -30.57 -2.01 8.91
CA ARG A 9 -30.20 -2.58 7.60
C ARG A 9 -28.69 -2.54 7.34
N LYS A 10 -27.99 -1.57 7.94
CA LYS A 10 -26.52 -1.47 7.90
C LYS A 10 -25.80 -2.15 9.06
N ALA A 11 -26.52 -2.86 9.95
CA ALA A 11 -25.92 -3.50 11.12
C ALA A 11 -24.82 -4.50 10.73
N SER A 12 -24.95 -5.19 9.59
CA SER A 12 -23.93 -6.09 9.06
C SER A 12 -22.58 -5.42 8.73
N ALA A 13 -22.60 -4.12 8.46
CA ALA A 13 -21.43 -3.28 8.24
C ALA A 13 -20.93 -2.59 9.53
N GLY A 14 -21.54 -2.90 10.68
CA GLY A 14 -21.22 -2.28 11.97
C GLY A 14 -21.78 -0.88 12.15
N GLU A 15 -22.81 -0.50 11.39
CA GLU A 15 -23.45 0.82 11.49
C GLU A 15 -24.95 0.70 11.75
N LEU A 16 -25.50 1.61 12.56
CA LEU A 16 -26.93 1.79 12.76
C LEU A 16 -27.31 3.22 12.43
N ASN A 17 -28.56 3.43 12.00
CA ASN A 17 -29.13 4.78 11.95
C ASN A 17 -30.30 4.87 12.91
N LEU A 18 -30.35 5.96 13.68
CA LEU A 18 -31.50 6.36 14.45
C LEU A 18 -32.11 7.60 13.78
N GLU A 19 -33.28 7.46 13.17
CA GLU A 19 -34.05 8.61 12.71
C GLU A 19 -34.86 9.15 13.89
N ILE A 20 -34.84 10.47 14.08
CA ILE A 20 -35.55 11.15 15.16
C ILE A 20 -36.42 12.21 14.51
N ARG A 21 -37.70 12.25 14.85
CA ARG A 21 -38.64 13.28 14.41
C ARG A 21 -39.33 13.86 15.63
N ALA A 22 -39.28 15.17 15.77
CA ALA A 22 -39.94 15.88 16.85
C ALA A 22 -40.93 16.90 16.29
N SER A 23 -42.09 16.99 16.93
CA SER A 23 -43.11 17.99 16.66
C SER A 23 -43.49 18.71 17.93
N ALA A 24 -43.70 20.02 17.86
CA ALA A 24 -44.04 20.83 19.02
C ALA A 24 -45.01 21.96 18.66
N ARG A 25 -45.76 22.37 19.68
CA ARG A 25 -46.39 23.70 19.74
C ARG A 25 -45.31 24.69 20.20
N GLY A 26 -44.96 25.64 19.36
CA GLY A 26 -43.73 26.43 19.46
C GLY A 26 -42.65 25.90 18.51
N LEU A 27 -41.41 26.36 18.70
CA LEU A 27 -40.26 25.92 17.91
C LEU A 27 -39.64 24.67 18.55
N VAL A 28 -39.40 23.63 17.74
CA VAL A 28 -38.65 22.45 18.18
C VAL A 28 -37.19 22.84 18.45
N PRO A 29 -36.65 22.58 19.67
CA PRO A 29 -35.25 22.86 20.00
C PRO A 29 -34.26 21.99 19.22
N ASP A 30 -32.96 22.26 19.37
CA ASP A 30 -31.90 21.41 18.83
C ASP A 30 -31.87 20.03 19.50
N LEU A 31 -31.33 19.03 18.80
CA LEU A 31 -31.26 17.64 19.26
C LEU A 31 -30.69 17.48 20.68
N PRO A 32 -29.56 18.10 21.07
CA PRO A 32 -28.96 17.91 22.40
C PRO A 32 -29.84 18.38 23.55
N THR A 33 -30.77 19.31 23.28
CA THR A 33 -31.74 19.82 24.25
C THR A 33 -32.87 18.83 24.48
N ILE A 34 -33.30 18.12 23.44
CA ILE A 34 -34.45 17.19 23.53
C ILE A 34 -34.04 15.77 23.93
N LEU A 35 -32.86 15.30 23.54
CA LEU A 35 -32.47 13.89 23.63
C LEU A 35 -30.95 13.76 23.74
N ASP A 36 -30.48 12.74 24.46
CA ASP A 36 -29.10 12.29 24.32
C ASP A 36 -29.04 11.21 23.23
N ALA A 37 -28.56 11.58 22.05
CA ALA A 37 -28.58 10.69 20.89
C ALA A 37 -27.48 9.62 20.89
N ALA A 38 -26.64 9.56 21.93
CA ALA A 38 -25.62 8.54 22.12
C ALA A 38 -26.09 7.48 23.13
N PRO A 39 -26.87 6.45 22.70
CA PRO A 39 -27.32 5.41 23.61
C PRO A 39 -26.15 4.58 24.15
N ALA A 40 -26.33 4.01 25.34
CA ALA A 40 -25.30 3.22 26.00
C ALA A 40 -24.75 2.10 25.09
N GLY A 41 -23.43 2.01 24.99
CA GLY A 41 -22.75 1.04 24.14
C GLY A 41 -22.54 1.47 22.69
N TYR A 42 -23.01 2.66 22.28
CA TYR A 42 -22.81 3.18 20.93
C TYR A 42 -22.14 4.55 20.94
N GLU A 43 -21.41 4.83 19.86
CA GLU A 43 -20.77 6.11 19.60
C GLU A 43 -21.41 6.76 18.37
N ILE A 44 -21.57 8.09 18.41
CA ILE A 44 -22.08 8.87 17.29
C ILE A 44 -20.95 9.06 16.26
N LYS A 45 -21.16 8.54 15.05
CA LYS A 45 -20.28 8.75 13.90
C LYS A 45 -20.61 10.06 13.18
N ALA A 46 -21.90 10.36 13.02
CA ALA A 46 -22.38 11.56 12.37
C ALA A 46 -23.82 11.88 12.81
N VAL A 47 -24.18 13.16 12.74
CA VAL A 47 -25.57 13.63 12.89
C VAL A 47 -25.89 14.47 11.67
N ARG A 48 -26.98 14.14 10.99
CA ARG A 48 -27.60 15.01 9.99
C ARG A 48 -28.85 15.64 10.60
N ASP A 49 -28.95 16.95 10.49
CA ASP A 49 -30.11 17.73 10.88
C ASP A 49 -30.79 18.23 9.60
N ASP A 50 -32.05 17.88 9.40
CA ASP A 50 -32.80 18.29 8.21
C ASP A 50 -33.46 19.68 8.40
N GLY A 51 -33.27 20.31 9.56
CA GLY A 51 -33.70 21.67 9.86
C GLY A 51 -35.12 21.77 10.43
N LEU A 52 -35.41 22.93 11.01
CA LEU A 52 -36.72 23.26 11.56
C LEU A 52 -37.69 23.65 10.44
N ALA A 53 -38.85 23.03 10.42
CA ALA A 53 -39.96 23.37 9.53
C ALA A 53 -41.16 23.89 10.34
N VAL A 54 -41.68 25.05 9.97
CA VAL A 54 -42.96 25.55 10.51
C VAL A 54 -44.08 25.01 9.63
N ALA A 55 -44.93 24.15 10.20
CA ALA A 55 -46.03 23.54 9.47
C ALA A 55 -47.21 24.51 9.29
N ARG A 56 -47.64 25.16 10.38
CA ARG A 56 -48.76 26.12 10.40
C ARG A 56 -48.82 26.89 11.72
N PHE A 57 -49.68 27.91 11.79
CA PHE A 57 -50.13 28.45 13.07
C PHE A 57 -51.15 27.51 13.73
N ASP A 58 -51.16 27.48 15.05
CA ASP A 58 -52.14 26.73 15.83
C ASP A 58 -53.51 27.43 15.75
N PRO A 59 -54.50 26.83 15.07
CA PRO A 59 -55.81 27.46 14.87
C PRO A 59 -56.63 27.54 16.16
N ASP A 60 -56.27 26.74 17.16
CA ASP A 60 -57.00 26.65 18.44
C ASP A 60 -56.37 27.54 19.51
N SER A 61 -55.28 28.24 19.20
CA SER A 61 -54.60 29.14 20.12
C SER A 61 -55.11 30.58 19.99
N THR A 62 -55.36 31.22 21.13
CA THR A 62 -55.67 32.66 21.21
C THR A 62 -54.43 33.53 20.94
N GLU A 63 -53.23 32.97 21.10
CA GLU A 63 -51.95 33.63 20.84
C GLU A 63 -51.35 33.13 19.52
N PRO A 64 -50.49 33.92 18.85
CA PRO A 64 -49.84 33.50 17.60
C PRO A 64 -48.76 32.45 17.87
N VAL A 65 -49.19 31.21 18.06
CA VAL A 65 -48.33 30.05 18.29
C VAL A 65 -48.22 29.24 17.01
N VAL A 66 -47.02 28.76 16.69
CA VAL A 66 -46.77 27.88 15.53
C VAL A 66 -46.72 26.42 15.93
N LEU A 67 -47.06 25.53 15.01
CA LEU A 67 -46.75 24.12 15.07
C LEU A 67 -45.53 23.89 14.18
N SER A 68 -44.47 23.32 14.74
CA SER A 68 -43.22 23.06 14.02
C SER A 68 -42.76 21.63 14.16
N GLU A 69 -41.94 21.20 13.21
CA GLU A 69 -41.35 19.87 13.12
C GLU A 69 -39.86 19.99 12.83
N ARG A 70 -39.07 19.03 13.30
CA ARG A 70 -37.65 18.90 12.98
C ARG A 70 -37.25 17.43 12.99
N SER A 71 -36.39 17.05 12.05
CA SER A 71 -35.89 15.68 11.94
C SER A 71 -34.36 15.62 11.94
N TRP A 72 -33.86 14.52 12.49
CA TRP A 72 -32.45 14.18 12.50
C TRP A 72 -32.25 12.73 12.08
N VAL A 73 -31.07 12.46 11.53
CA VAL A 73 -30.56 11.11 11.34
C VAL A 73 -29.21 10.99 12.03
N VAL A 74 -29.14 10.11 13.02
CA VAL A 74 -27.95 9.86 13.83
C VAL A 74 -27.32 8.56 13.38
N ASN A 75 -26.11 8.62 12.84
CA ASN A 75 -25.32 7.45 12.47
C ASN A 75 -24.53 6.98 13.69
N LEU A 76 -24.71 5.72 14.06
CA LEU A 76 -24.14 5.11 15.25
C LEU A 76 -23.23 3.95 14.88
N VAL A 77 -22.15 3.78 15.64
CA VAL A 77 -21.26 2.62 15.59
C VAL A 77 -21.15 2.00 16.99
N PRO A 78 -20.98 0.66 17.10
CA PRO A 78 -20.82 0.03 18.40
C PRO A 78 -19.51 0.48 19.06
N GLY A 79 -19.60 0.93 20.31
CA GLY A 79 -18.45 1.22 21.17
C GLY A 79 -17.91 -0.05 21.86
N ALA A 80 -16.91 0.12 22.72
CA ALA A 80 -16.25 -1.00 23.41
C ALA A 80 -17.18 -1.81 24.34
N SER A 81 -18.26 -1.19 24.84
CA SER A 81 -19.24 -1.80 25.74
C SER A 81 -20.51 -2.30 25.03
N ALA A 82 -20.56 -2.27 23.69
CA ALA A 82 -21.69 -2.79 22.95
C ALA A 82 -21.89 -4.29 23.21
N ASP A 83 -23.09 -4.66 23.68
CA ASP A 83 -23.46 -6.05 24.00
C ASP A 83 -24.45 -6.67 22.98
N GLY A 84 -24.68 -5.99 21.87
CA GLY A 84 -25.66 -6.38 20.85
C GLY A 84 -27.10 -6.02 21.20
N ARG A 85 -27.32 -5.21 22.24
CA ARG A 85 -28.61 -4.56 22.47
C ARG A 85 -28.52 -3.09 22.08
N PHE A 86 -29.63 -2.54 21.66
CA PHE A 86 -29.83 -1.11 21.44
C PHE A 86 -30.96 -0.66 22.34
N VAL A 87 -30.73 0.40 23.11
CA VAL A 87 -31.74 0.99 23.98
C VAL A 87 -32.08 2.34 23.40
N PHE A 88 -33.36 2.59 23.12
CA PHE A 88 -33.80 3.90 22.66
C PHE A 88 -33.51 4.94 23.76
N PRO A 89 -32.89 6.07 23.42
CA PRO A 89 -32.61 7.10 24.41
C PRO A 89 -33.90 7.68 25.02
N GLU A 90 -33.80 8.17 26.25
CA GLU A 90 -34.91 8.82 26.93
C GLU A 90 -34.86 10.34 26.72
N PRO A 91 -36.01 11.00 26.43
CA PRO A 91 -36.04 12.43 26.22
C PRO A 91 -35.68 13.18 27.49
N LYS A 92 -34.98 14.30 27.31
CA LYS A 92 -34.59 15.23 28.39
C LYS A 92 -35.70 16.22 28.73
N VAL A 93 -36.70 16.31 27.87
CA VAL A 93 -37.85 17.20 27.99
C VAL A 93 -39.12 16.39 28.14
N GLU A 94 -40.16 17.01 28.68
CA GLU A 94 -41.48 16.39 28.71
C GLU A 94 -42.00 16.24 27.27
N VAL A 95 -42.47 15.03 26.94
CA VAL A 95 -43.01 14.70 25.62
C VAL A 95 -44.43 14.21 25.79
N ALA A 96 -45.38 14.84 25.10
CA ALA A 96 -46.80 14.44 25.15
C ALA A 96 -47.04 13.02 24.61
N GLU A 97 -46.26 12.60 23.62
CA GLU A 97 -46.34 11.28 23.00
C GLU A 97 -44.96 10.87 22.49
N LYS A 98 -44.51 9.67 22.88
CA LYS A 98 -43.27 9.04 22.42
C LYS A 98 -43.59 7.77 21.63
N THR A 99 -43.10 7.68 20.41
CA THR A 99 -43.29 6.52 19.53
C THR A 99 -41.94 5.91 19.19
N LEU A 100 -41.80 4.61 19.41
CA LEU A 100 -40.60 3.84 19.07
C LEU A 100 -40.91 2.89 17.92
N GLN A 101 -40.09 2.92 16.88
CA GLN A 101 -40.27 2.08 15.70
C GLN A 101 -38.95 1.48 15.24
N ARG A 102 -39.03 0.43 14.43
CA ARG A 102 -37.91 -0.18 13.73
C ARG A 102 -38.31 -0.58 12.33
N TYR A 103 -37.34 -0.63 11.43
CA TYR A 103 -37.54 -1.29 10.15
C TYR A 103 -37.53 -2.81 10.33
N ASP A 104 -38.56 -3.48 9.82
CA ASP A 104 -38.57 -4.91 9.53
C ASP A 104 -38.65 -5.08 8.00
N ASP A 105 -37.51 -5.43 7.40
CA ASP A 105 -37.28 -5.38 5.96
C ASP A 105 -37.57 -3.98 5.35
N ALA A 106 -38.75 -3.78 4.77
CA ALA A 106 -39.20 -2.52 4.19
C ALA A 106 -40.28 -1.81 5.01
N ASP A 107 -40.84 -2.47 6.03
CA ASP A 107 -41.99 -1.99 6.78
C ASP A 107 -41.56 -1.38 8.12
N LEU A 108 -42.32 -0.37 8.58
CA LEU A 108 -42.15 0.22 9.91
C LEU A 108 -43.07 -0.49 10.90
N VAL A 109 -42.47 -1.05 11.96
CA VAL A 109 -43.20 -1.71 13.04
C VAL A 109 -42.88 -1.06 14.38
N THR A 110 -43.82 -1.11 15.33
CA THR A 110 -43.58 -0.65 16.69
C THR A 110 -42.45 -1.44 17.33
N ALA A 111 -41.52 -0.74 17.97
CA ALA A 111 -40.38 -1.34 18.64
C ALA A 111 -40.56 -1.38 20.16
N GLU A 112 -39.93 -2.36 20.80
CA GLU A 112 -39.71 -2.35 22.24
C GLU A 112 -38.64 -1.30 22.61
N PRO A 113 -38.64 -0.78 23.86
CA PRO A 113 -37.62 0.18 24.32
C PRO A 113 -36.18 -0.34 24.20
N THR A 114 -36.00 -1.66 24.23
CA THR A 114 -34.72 -2.32 24.00
C THR A 114 -34.87 -3.30 22.84
N VAL A 115 -34.03 -3.15 21.82
CA VAL A 115 -34.00 -4.01 20.65
C VAL A 115 -32.72 -4.84 20.66
N THR A 116 -32.83 -6.14 20.39
CA THR A 116 -31.64 -6.98 20.18
C THR A 116 -31.14 -6.77 18.76
N VAL A 117 -30.08 -5.99 18.61
CA VAL A 117 -29.38 -5.80 17.35
C VAL A 117 -28.38 -6.95 17.24
N GLY A 118 -28.83 -8.04 16.61
CA GLY A 118 -28.16 -9.33 16.66
C GLY A 118 -26.68 -9.32 16.25
N ARG A 119 -26.05 -10.50 16.31
CA ARG A 119 -24.64 -10.82 15.98
C ARG A 119 -24.12 -10.26 14.63
N ARG A 120 -24.97 -9.59 13.83
CA ARG A 120 -24.68 -8.81 12.62
C ARG A 120 -23.76 -7.61 12.86
N LEU A 121 -23.74 -7.01 14.06
CA LEU A 121 -22.75 -5.97 14.38
C LEU A 121 -21.31 -6.50 14.52
N GLN A 122 -21.10 -7.83 14.46
CA GLN A 122 -19.77 -8.45 14.33
C GLN A 122 -19.26 -8.37 12.89
N GLY A 123 -19.54 -7.28 12.18
CA GLY A 123 -18.70 -6.85 11.08
C GLY A 123 -17.31 -6.73 11.67
N ARG A 124 -16.46 -7.72 11.37
CA ARG A 124 -15.09 -7.82 11.85
C ARG A 124 -14.41 -6.51 11.46
N PHE A 125 -14.38 -5.57 12.39
CA PHE A 125 -13.42 -4.49 12.40
C PHE A 125 -12.09 -5.22 12.51
N LEU A 126 -11.57 -5.64 11.36
CA LEU A 126 -10.18 -5.91 11.16
C LEU A 126 -9.57 -4.53 11.38
N THR A 127 -9.38 -4.21 12.66
CA THR A 127 -8.89 -2.91 13.11
C THR A 127 -7.74 -2.60 12.19
N TRP A 128 -7.80 -1.47 11.49
CA TRP A 128 -6.76 -1.02 10.57
C TRP A 128 -5.32 -1.37 11.04
N PRO A 129 -4.97 -1.33 12.35
CA PRO A 129 -3.69 -1.85 12.85
C PRO A 129 -3.37 -3.33 12.55
N ARG A 130 -4.35 -4.25 12.49
CA ARG A 130 -4.13 -5.66 12.15
C ARG A 130 -3.90 -5.88 10.65
N VAL A 131 -4.55 -5.11 9.79
CA VAL A 131 -4.27 -5.10 8.34
C VAL A 131 -2.87 -4.51 8.11
N ALA A 132 -2.57 -3.39 8.77
CA ALA A 132 -1.25 -2.76 8.71
C ALA A 132 -0.15 -3.71 9.24
N ALA A 133 -0.41 -4.47 10.31
CA ALA A 133 0.53 -5.47 10.82
C ALA A 133 0.72 -6.64 9.86
N GLY A 134 -0.33 -7.08 9.16
CA GLY A 134 -0.24 -8.10 8.12
C GLY A 134 0.59 -7.65 6.91
N VAL A 135 0.35 -6.43 6.43
CA VAL A 135 1.10 -5.82 5.32
C VAL A 135 2.55 -5.54 5.72
N ALA A 136 2.79 -4.99 6.92
CA ALA A 136 4.13 -4.77 7.44
C ALA A 136 4.88 -6.09 7.65
N GLY A 137 4.19 -7.15 8.10
CA GLY A 137 4.75 -8.49 8.20
C GLY A 137 5.14 -9.06 6.83
N LEU A 138 4.30 -8.89 5.81
CA LEU A 138 4.61 -9.33 4.45
C LEU A 138 5.78 -8.54 3.85
N ILE A 139 5.82 -7.22 4.02
CA ILE A 139 6.95 -6.37 3.60
C ILE A 139 8.23 -6.77 4.35
N GLY A 140 8.13 -7.04 5.66
CA GLY A 140 9.25 -7.51 6.48
C GLY A 140 9.80 -8.86 6.00
N LEU A 141 8.93 -9.80 5.66
CA LEU A 141 9.33 -11.10 5.10
C LEU A 141 9.96 -10.97 3.71
N LEU A 142 9.44 -10.09 2.86
CA LEU A 142 10.02 -9.81 1.54
C LEU A 142 11.38 -9.12 1.67
N ALA A 143 11.52 -8.15 2.57
CA ALA A 143 12.77 -7.46 2.86
C ALA A 143 13.81 -8.42 3.45
N LEU A 144 13.40 -9.31 4.37
CA LEU A 144 14.28 -10.33 4.94
C LEU A 144 14.70 -11.35 3.88
N GLY A 145 13.79 -11.78 3.00
CA GLY A 145 14.10 -12.66 1.88
C GLY A 145 15.04 -12.02 0.85
N ALA A 146 14.87 -10.74 0.57
CA ALA A 146 15.78 -9.97 -0.30
C ALA A 146 17.15 -9.77 0.35
N LEU A 147 17.20 -9.51 1.66
CA LEU A 147 18.45 -9.39 2.40
C LEU A 147 19.18 -10.74 2.43
N LEU A 148 18.51 -11.84 2.76
CA LEU A 148 19.11 -13.18 2.71
C LEU A 148 19.59 -13.54 1.29
N ARG A 149 18.85 -13.16 0.24
CA ARG A 149 19.31 -13.30 -1.15
C ARG A 149 20.55 -12.48 -1.44
N ALA A 150 20.61 -11.22 -1.01
CA ALA A 150 21.80 -10.36 -1.20
C ALA A 150 23.04 -10.89 -0.47
N TRP A 151 22.87 -11.66 0.61
CA TRP A 151 23.98 -12.28 1.34
C TRP A 151 24.42 -13.61 0.72
N VAL A 152 23.54 -14.26 -0.04
CA VAL A 152 23.81 -15.52 -0.77
C VAL A 152 24.32 -15.24 -2.19
N GLU A 153 23.82 -14.19 -2.84
CA GLU A 153 24.24 -13.75 -4.16
C GLU A 153 25.54 -12.96 -4.03
N ARG A 154 26.65 -13.70 -4.07
CA ARG A 154 27.96 -13.11 -4.37
C ARG A 154 27.81 -12.33 -5.68
N PRO A 155 28.22 -11.05 -5.74
CA PRO A 155 28.17 -10.30 -6.98
C PRO A 155 28.85 -11.12 -8.07
N PRO A 156 28.28 -11.22 -9.28
CA PRO A 156 28.92 -11.91 -10.37
C PRO A 156 30.28 -11.24 -10.57
N VAL A 157 31.34 -11.99 -10.28
CA VAL A 157 32.71 -11.59 -10.56
C VAL A 157 32.73 -11.22 -12.03
N SER A 158 32.94 -9.93 -12.32
CA SER A 158 33.14 -9.42 -13.65
C SER A 158 34.27 -10.22 -14.29
N VAL A 159 33.94 -11.05 -15.28
CA VAL A 159 34.96 -11.68 -16.10
C VAL A 159 35.54 -10.56 -16.95
N GLU A 160 36.71 -10.07 -16.55
CA GLU A 160 37.52 -9.13 -17.32
C GLU A 160 37.74 -9.76 -18.70
N SER A 161 36.93 -9.38 -19.68
CA SER A 161 37.04 -9.90 -21.05
C SER A 161 37.99 -8.98 -21.81
N PHE A 162 38.92 -9.56 -22.55
CA PHE A 162 39.80 -8.78 -23.43
C PHE A 162 38.95 -8.08 -24.49
N VAL A 163 39.09 -6.76 -24.63
CA VAL A 163 38.33 -5.95 -25.59
C VAL A 163 39.27 -5.47 -26.69
N VAL A 164 38.83 -5.58 -27.95
CA VAL A 164 39.59 -5.07 -29.09
C VAL A 164 39.53 -3.54 -29.10
N PRO A 165 40.68 -2.83 -29.12
CA PRO A 165 40.70 -1.37 -29.18
C PRO A 165 40.03 -0.81 -30.44
N ASP A 166 39.34 0.33 -30.27
CA ASP A 166 38.80 1.14 -31.36
C ASP A 166 39.23 2.61 -31.14
N PRO A 167 40.11 3.19 -31.99
CA PRO A 167 40.68 2.62 -33.21
C PRO A 167 41.79 1.57 -32.95
N PRO A 168 41.97 0.57 -33.83
CA PRO A 168 42.97 -0.49 -33.70
C PRO A 168 44.37 0.02 -34.09
N THR A 169 44.92 0.91 -33.26
CA THR A 169 46.27 1.45 -33.46
C THR A 169 47.34 0.40 -33.13
N PRO A 170 48.53 0.44 -33.77
CA PRO A 170 49.61 -0.52 -33.50
C PRO A 170 49.98 -0.61 -32.02
N PHE A 171 50.04 0.53 -31.33
CA PHE A 171 50.35 0.60 -29.91
C PHE A 171 49.24 -0.01 -29.04
N ALA A 172 47.97 0.31 -29.31
CA ALA A 172 46.85 -0.23 -28.54
C ALA A 172 46.69 -1.74 -28.72
N VAL A 173 46.88 -2.25 -29.94
CA VAL A 173 46.86 -3.69 -30.22
C VAL A 173 48.05 -4.37 -29.56
N LEU A 174 49.25 -3.78 -29.59
CA LEU A 174 50.42 -4.34 -28.90
C LEU A 174 50.20 -4.44 -27.38
N GLN A 175 49.60 -3.42 -26.76
CA GLN A 175 49.25 -3.46 -25.33
C GLN A 175 48.23 -4.58 -25.04
N LEU A 176 47.19 -4.72 -25.86
CA LEU A 176 46.22 -5.82 -25.75
C LEU A 176 46.90 -7.19 -25.84
N LEU A 177 47.78 -7.40 -26.81
CA LEU A 177 48.45 -8.70 -26.99
C LEU A 177 49.39 -9.04 -25.82
N ARG A 178 50.08 -8.04 -25.25
CA ARG A 178 50.90 -8.21 -24.04
C ARG A 178 50.06 -8.50 -22.80
N ASP A 179 48.91 -7.84 -22.67
CA ASP A 179 47.97 -8.14 -21.58
C ASP A 179 47.43 -9.57 -21.70
N ILE A 180 47.03 -9.98 -22.91
CA ILE A 180 46.69 -11.37 -23.22
C ILE A 180 47.86 -12.26 -22.83
N GLU A 181 49.09 -12.03 -23.27
CA GLU A 181 50.27 -12.86 -22.95
C GLU A 181 50.41 -13.12 -21.44
N SER A 182 50.16 -12.10 -20.62
CA SER A 182 50.26 -12.19 -19.16
C SER A 182 49.06 -12.84 -18.46
N ASN A 183 47.85 -12.65 -19.00
CA ASN A 183 46.59 -12.95 -18.31
C ASN A 183 45.68 -13.94 -19.07
N ASN A 184 46.25 -14.82 -19.91
CA ASN A 184 45.49 -15.79 -20.71
C ASN A 184 45.49 -17.24 -20.16
N GLY A 185 44.69 -18.09 -20.80
CA GLY A 185 44.68 -19.55 -20.65
C GLY A 185 45.09 -20.30 -21.94
N LEU A 186 45.99 -19.74 -22.73
CA LEU A 186 46.57 -20.35 -23.93
C LEU A 186 47.54 -21.48 -23.54
N ASP A 187 47.71 -22.45 -24.44
CA ASP A 187 48.73 -23.49 -24.31
C ASP A 187 50.10 -23.00 -24.80
N ALA A 188 51.15 -23.82 -24.63
CA ALA A 188 52.52 -23.46 -25.01
C ALA A 188 52.66 -23.09 -26.51
N ARG A 189 51.85 -23.72 -27.38
CA ARG A 189 51.82 -23.43 -28.81
C ARG A 189 51.16 -22.08 -29.09
N GLY A 190 50.03 -21.78 -28.43
CA GLY A 190 49.37 -20.48 -28.50
C GLY A 190 50.27 -19.34 -28.01
N HIS A 191 51.05 -19.57 -26.95
CA HIS A 191 52.05 -18.60 -26.47
C HIS A 191 53.19 -18.34 -27.47
N ALA A 192 53.63 -19.36 -28.21
CA ALA A 192 54.65 -19.17 -29.26
C ALA A 192 54.09 -18.33 -30.43
N GLN A 193 52.88 -18.64 -30.88
CA GLN A 193 52.19 -17.90 -31.95
C GLN A 193 51.85 -16.45 -31.56
N LEU A 194 51.52 -16.21 -30.29
CA LEU A 194 51.26 -14.85 -29.78
C LEU A 194 52.52 -14.00 -29.79
N ARG A 195 53.67 -14.57 -29.39
CA ARG A 195 54.97 -13.89 -29.44
C ARG A 195 55.38 -13.53 -30.86
N GLU A 196 55.16 -14.43 -31.82
CA GLU A 196 55.38 -14.14 -33.25
C GLU A 196 54.50 -12.97 -33.74
N SER A 197 53.23 -12.92 -33.31
CA SER A 197 52.33 -11.80 -33.65
C SER A 197 52.79 -10.46 -33.04
N ILE A 198 53.30 -10.49 -31.81
CA ILE A 198 53.88 -9.32 -31.12
C ILE A 198 55.13 -8.83 -31.88
N GLU A 199 56.04 -9.75 -32.22
CA GLU A 199 57.27 -9.46 -32.95
C GLU A 199 57.00 -8.90 -34.36
N GLN A 200 55.97 -9.40 -35.04
CA GLN A 200 55.53 -8.91 -36.34
C GLN A 200 55.07 -7.45 -36.26
N ILE A 201 54.30 -7.08 -35.23
CA ILE A 201 53.85 -5.69 -35.02
C ILE A 201 55.05 -4.80 -34.65
N GLU A 202 55.93 -5.25 -33.77
CA GLU A 202 57.12 -4.50 -33.34
C GLU A 202 58.06 -4.22 -34.51
N THR A 203 58.36 -5.23 -35.33
CA THR A 203 59.27 -5.07 -36.46
C THR A 203 58.66 -4.21 -37.57
N GLY A 204 57.39 -4.47 -37.92
CA GLY A 204 56.71 -3.77 -39.00
C GLY A 204 56.43 -2.30 -38.70
N TYR A 205 55.95 -1.98 -37.49
CA TYR A 205 55.51 -0.62 -37.15
C TYR A 205 56.51 0.21 -36.34
N PHE A 206 57.45 -0.43 -35.62
CA PHE A 206 58.35 0.27 -34.70
C PHE A 206 59.83 0.14 -35.07
N ALA A 207 60.24 -0.89 -35.83
CA ALA A 207 61.63 -1.09 -36.28
C ALA A 207 61.89 -0.68 -37.74
N GLY A 208 60.88 -0.14 -38.44
CA GLY A 208 61.02 0.35 -39.82
C GLY A 208 60.96 -0.72 -40.91
N GLY A 209 60.37 -1.88 -40.63
CA GLY A 209 60.08 -2.93 -41.63
C GLY A 209 58.78 -2.71 -42.40
N ASP A 210 58.33 -3.75 -43.11
CA ASP A 210 57.03 -3.74 -43.81
C ASP A 210 55.87 -3.87 -42.80
N ALA A 211 55.14 -2.78 -42.60
CA ALA A 211 54.00 -2.73 -41.69
C ALA A 211 52.75 -3.43 -42.28
N PRO A 212 52.07 -4.34 -41.54
CA PRO A 212 50.75 -4.86 -41.90
C PRO A 212 49.73 -3.74 -42.14
N GLN A 213 48.60 -3.97 -42.84
CA GLN A 213 47.58 -2.93 -42.97
C GLN A 213 46.77 -2.77 -41.68
N ALA A 214 46.12 -1.61 -41.47
CA ALA A 214 45.29 -1.37 -40.28
C ALA A 214 44.10 -2.35 -40.17
N SER A 215 43.57 -2.84 -41.30
CA SER A 215 42.57 -3.91 -41.33
C SER A 215 43.10 -5.23 -40.77
N ASP A 216 44.40 -5.50 -40.95
CA ASP A 216 45.05 -6.73 -40.52
C ASP A 216 45.31 -6.70 -39.01
N LEU A 217 45.63 -5.52 -38.45
CA LEU A 217 45.74 -5.31 -37.00
C LEU A 217 44.42 -5.60 -36.29
N ALA A 218 43.31 -5.10 -36.82
CA ALA A 218 41.98 -5.34 -36.25
C ALA A 218 41.59 -6.82 -36.28
N GLN A 219 41.87 -7.51 -37.39
CA GLN A 219 41.62 -8.94 -37.53
C GLN A 219 42.50 -9.77 -36.59
N MET A 220 43.78 -9.42 -36.49
CA MET A 220 44.73 -10.05 -35.58
C MET A 220 44.27 -9.93 -34.12
N ALA A 221 43.89 -8.72 -33.68
CA ALA A 221 43.38 -8.47 -32.33
C ALA A 221 42.11 -9.30 -32.03
N ARG A 222 41.12 -9.30 -32.93
CA ARG A 222 39.89 -10.09 -32.78
C ARG A 222 40.17 -11.58 -32.67
N SER A 223 41.09 -12.08 -33.49
CA SER A 223 41.48 -13.50 -33.46
C SER A 223 42.07 -13.89 -32.11
N TRP A 224 42.87 -13.02 -31.49
CA TRP A 224 43.50 -13.28 -30.20
C TRP A 224 42.52 -13.18 -29.04
N VAL A 225 41.63 -12.17 -29.05
CA VAL A 225 40.53 -12.07 -28.07
C VAL A 225 39.62 -13.30 -28.10
N SER A 226 39.31 -13.85 -29.29
CA SER A 226 38.47 -15.04 -29.40
C SER A 226 39.12 -16.33 -28.88
N ARG A 227 40.46 -16.39 -28.92
CA ARG A 227 41.25 -17.56 -28.50
C ARG A 227 41.67 -17.47 -27.03
N ALA A 228 41.90 -16.26 -26.54
CA ALA A 228 42.31 -16.02 -25.16
C ALA A 228 41.13 -16.16 -24.21
N ARG A 229 41.33 -16.94 -23.14
CA ARG A 229 40.42 -16.95 -21.99
C ARG A 229 41.12 -16.22 -20.84
N PRO A 230 40.47 -15.26 -20.17
CA PRO A 230 41.04 -14.59 -19.00
C PRO A 230 41.41 -15.63 -17.94
N ARG A 231 42.66 -15.58 -17.46
CA ARG A 231 43.12 -16.46 -16.40
C ARG A 231 42.44 -16.05 -15.11
N ARG A 232 41.50 -16.87 -14.65
CA ARG A 232 40.80 -16.68 -13.37
C ARG A 232 41.83 -16.52 -12.26
N LYS A 233 41.97 -15.31 -11.70
CA LYS A 233 42.74 -15.11 -10.46
C LYS A 233 42.11 -16.01 -9.40
N ALA A 234 42.84 -17.03 -8.96
CA ALA A 234 42.45 -17.81 -7.81
C ALA A 234 42.51 -16.86 -6.61
N THR A 235 41.35 -16.36 -6.17
CA THR A 235 41.23 -15.70 -4.87
C THR A 235 41.66 -16.73 -3.83
N SER A 236 42.86 -16.57 -3.29
CA SER A 236 43.28 -17.26 -2.06
C SER A 236 42.39 -16.75 -0.93
N GLY A 237 41.23 -17.38 -0.77
CA GLY A 237 40.43 -17.26 0.43
C GLY A 237 41.16 -18.00 1.55
N GLY A 238 42.12 -17.33 2.18
CA GLY A 238 42.68 -17.74 3.45
C GLY A 238 41.60 -17.60 4.52
N GLY A 239 41.11 -18.73 5.01
CA GLY A 239 40.25 -18.80 6.18
C GLY A 239 41.04 -18.79 7.49
N ALA A 240 40.28 -18.67 8.58
CA ALA A 240 40.65 -18.82 9.99
C ALA A 240 41.41 -17.61 10.58
N ARG A 241 40.98 -17.00 11.69
CA ARG A 241 40.15 -17.41 12.82
C ARG A 241 39.36 -16.22 13.37
#